data_AF-A0A1U7XNS9-F1
#
_entry.id   AF-A0A1U7XNS9-F1
#
_cell.length_a   1.000
_cell.length_b   1.000
_cell.length_c   1.000
_cell.angle_alpha   90.00
_cell.angle_beta   90.00
_cell.angle_gamma   90.00
#
_symmetry.space_group_name_H-M   'P 1'
#
loop_
_entity.id
_entity.type
_entity.pdbx_description
1 polymer ?
#
loop_
_entity_poly.entity_id
_entity_poly.type
_entity_poly.pdbx_seq_one_letter_code
_entity_poly.pdbx_strand_id
1 'polypeptide(L)'
;MESRKEGYRGSGKQKKVKIVFVIGGPGCGKGTQCKRIAQQFGYTHLSVGELLRQEINSGSETGSMIQKIMKEGKLVPSDVTVRLLQQAMQGMDNDKFLIDGFPRSEENVKTFENLTKMEPEFVLYLDCPQDEMERRLLSRNEGREDDNIETIRNRFKVFLESTLPAVKYYESKGKVKKVDAGKSVDEVFESIKAIFSQGKEDKVTPSRHNHKCSIL
;
A
#
# COMPACT_ATOMS: atom_id res chain seq x y z
N MET A 1 48.35 -30.20 16.06
CA MET A 1 47.27 -30.49 15.10
C MET A 1 46.40 -29.26 15.01
N GLU A 2 46.66 -28.48 13.98
CA GLU A 2 45.95 -27.25 13.64
C GLU A 2 44.70 -27.62 12.83
N SER A 3 43.52 -27.29 13.35
CA SER A 3 42.25 -27.53 12.65
C SER A 3 41.57 -26.19 12.38
N ARG A 4 41.26 -26.01 11.11
CA ARG A 4 41.02 -24.76 10.40
C ARG A 4 39.68 -24.10 10.74
N LYS A 5 39.70 -22.77 10.63
CA LYS A 5 38.56 -21.86 10.49
C LYS A 5 37.73 -22.25 9.27
N GLU A 6 36.41 -22.13 9.38
CA GLU A 6 35.56 -21.73 8.25
C GLU A 6 34.36 -20.93 8.79
N GLY A 7 34.55 -19.61 8.85
CA GLY A 7 33.48 -18.66 9.08
C GLY A 7 32.70 -18.48 7.78
N TYR A 8 31.42 -18.83 7.80
CA TYR A 8 30.50 -18.59 6.69
C TYR A 8 30.18 -17.09 6.63
N ARG A 9 30.97 -16.35 5.86
CA ARG A 9 30.81 -14.91 5.64
C ARG A 9 29.97 -14.69 4.38
N GLY A 10 28.68 -14.99 4.47
CA GLY A 10 27.71 -14.63 3.43
C GLY A 10 27.40 -13.13 3.52
N SER A 11 28.09 -12.30 2.74
CA SER A 11 27.71 -10.89 2.54
C SER A 11 26.51 -10.81 1.58
N GLY A 12 25.34 -11.25 2.03
CA GLY A 12 24.09 -10.94 1.35
C GLY A 12 23.79 -9.46 1.53
N LYS A 13 23.81 -8.65 0.46
CA LYS A 13 23.24 -7.30 0.51
C LYS A 13 21.78 -7.45 0.93
N GLN A 14 21.43 -7.04 2.13
CA GLN A 14 20.07 -7.04 2.63
C GLN A 14 19.22 -6.20 1.67
N LYS A 15 18.30 -6.84 0.94
CA LYS A 15 17.44 -6.15 -0.04
C LYS A 15 16.61 -5.10 0.71
N LYS A 16 16.72 -3.84 0.30
CA LYS A 16 15.97 -2.74 0.90
C LYS A 16 14.49 -2.91 0.53
N VAL A 17 13.65 -3.13 1.54
CA VAL A 17 12.20 -3.21 1.37
C VAL A 17 11.65 -1.88 0.83
N LYS A 18 10.87 -1.97 -0.26
CA LYS A 18 10.15 -0.88 -0.92
C LYS A 18 8.67 -1.00 -0.62
N ILE A 19 8.09 0.05 -0.08
CA ILE A 19 6.68 0.10 0.29
C ILE A 19 6.03 1.25 -0.44
N VAL A 20 4.91 0.99 -1.10
CA VAL A 20 4.01 2.02 -1.63
C VAL A 20 2.67 1.85 -0.94
N PHE A 21 2.20 2.93 -0.32
CA PHE A 21 0.84 2.98 0.24
C PHE A 21 -0.14 3.43 -0.85
N VAL A 22 -1.29 2.77 -0.94
CA VAL A 22 -2.36 3.16 -1.88
C VAL A 22 -3.58 3.59 -1.08
N ILE A 23 -3.90 4.88 -1.17
CA ILE A 23 -4.98 5.52 -0.43
C ILE A 23 -6.01 6.08 -1.41
N GLY A 24 -7.27 6.07 -1.00
CA GLY A 24 -8.39 6.60 -1.75
C GLY A 24 -9.70 6.19 -1.09
N GLY A 25 -10.78 6.91 -1.37
CA GLY A 25 -12.08 6.64 -0.76
C GLY A 25 -12.65 5.26 -1.14
N PRO A 26 -13.69 4.78 -0.42
CA PRO A 26 -14.36 3.55 -0.81
C PRO A 26 -14.91 3.70 -2.25
N GLY A 27 -14.82 2.67 -3.09
CA GLY A 27 -15.32 2.73 -4.47
C GLY A 27 -14.39 3.39 -5.52
N CYS A 28 -13.31 4.08 -5.13
CA CYS A 28 -12.44 4.77 -6.09
C CYS A 28 -11.61 3.88 -7.03
N GLY A 29 -11.63 2.55 -6.85
CA GLY A 29 -10.93 1.61 -7.74
C GLY A 29 -9.54 1.14 -7.28
N LYS A 30 -9.14 1.38 -6.01
CA LYS A 30 -7.85 0.93 -5.45
C LYS A 30 -7.50 -0.52 -5.80
N GLY A 31 -8.33 -1.48 -5.39
CA GLY A 31 -8.05 -2.90 -5.61
C GLY A 31 -7.84 -3.26 -7.09
N THR A 32 -8.58 -2.63 -8.01
CA THR A 32 -8.39 -2.81 -9.46
C THR A 32 -7.01 -2.32 -9.89
N GLN A 33 -6.65 -1.10 -9.50
CA GLN A 33 -5.35 -0.53 -9.86
C GLN A 33 -4.19 -1.27 -9.18
N CYS A 34 -4.34 -1.69 -7.92
CA CYS A 34 -3.34 -2.45 -7.19
C CYS A 34 -3.01 -3.78 -7.85
N LYS A 35 -4.02 -4.53 -8.33
CA LYS A 35 -3.82 -5.76 -9.09
C LYS A 35 -3.00 -5.50 -10.36
N ARG A 36 -3.32 -4.46 -11.12
CA ARG A 36 -2.58 -4.08 -12.33
C ARG A 36 -1.15 -3.64 -12.03
N ILE A 37 -0.93 -2.86 -10.95
CA ILE A 37 0.40 -2.43 -10.50
C ILE A 37 1.25 -3.65 -10.11
N ALA A 38 0.68 -4.56 -9.30
CA ALA A 38 1.36 -5.76 -8.86
C ALA A 38 1.84 -6.60 -10.04
N GLN A 39 0.95 -6.85 -11.01
CA GLN A 39 1.26 -7.60 -12.23
C GLN A 39 2.33 -6.91 -13.10
N GLN A 40 2.25 -5.59 -13.30
CA GLN A 40 3.13 -4.87 -14.21
C GLN A 40 4.51 -4.55 -13.61
N PHE A 41 4.59 -4.28 -12.31
CA PHE A 41 5.80 -3.76 -11.65
C PHE A 41 6.42 -4.73 -10.64
N GLY A 42 5.84 -5.92 -10.46
CA GLY A 42 6.35 -6.99 -9.60
C GLY A 42 6.24 -6.67 -8.11
N TYR A 43 5.19 -5.94 -7.70
CA TYR A 43 4.88 -5.71 -6.29
C TYR A 43 4.00 -6.83 -5.76
N THR A 44 4.17 -7.17 -4.48
CA THR A 44 3.15 -7.94 -3.77
C THR A 44 2.05 -7.01 -3.29
N HIS A 45 0.81 -7.28 -3.72
CA HIS A 45 -0.38 -6.54 -3.28
C HIS A 45 -0.85 -7.08 -1.93
N LEU A 46 -0.87 -6.21 -0.92
CA LEU A 46 -1.43 -6.47 0.39
C LEU A 46 -2.65 -5.57 0.62
N SER A 47 -3.83 -6.15 0.66
CA SER A 47 -5.08 -5.43 0.96
C SER A 47 -5.40 -5.53 2.44
N VAL A 48 -5.38 -4.40 3.16
CA VAL A 48 -5.72 -4.41 4.60
C VAL A 48 -7.12 -4.94 4.84
N GLY A 49 -8.09 -4.53 4.01
CA GLY A 49 -9.46 -5.03 4.14
C GLY A 49 -9.56 -6.56 3.94
N GLU A 50 -8.69 -7.15 3.12
CA GLU A 50 -8.66 -8.60 2.91
C GLU A 50 -7.97 -9.32 4.06
N LEU A 51 -6.84 -8.81 4.57
CA LEU A 51 -6.19 -9.33 5.78
C LEU A 51 -7.15 -9.36 6.97
N LEU A 52 -7.92 -8.29 7.17
CA LEU A 52 -8.95 -8.23 8.21
C LEU A 52 -10.04 -9.29 8.00
N ARG A 53 -10.52 -9.49 6.76
CA ARG A 53 -11.51 -10.54 6.46
C ARG A 53 -10.96 -11.96 6.62
N GLN A 54 -9.69 -12.19 6.29
CA GLN A 54 -9.03 -13.47 6.55
C GLN A 54 -8.97 -13.76 8.05
N GLU A 55 -8.66 -12.74 8.87
CA GLU A 55 -8.68 -12.88 10.33
C GLU A 55 -10.10 -13.16 10.87
N ILE A 56 -11.13 -12.50 10.33
CA ILE A 56 -12.55 -12.85 10.66
C ILE A 56 -12.82 -14.33 10.35
N ASN A 57 -12.43 -14.79 9.16
CA ASN A 57 -12.70 -16.15 8.69
C ASN A 57 -11.89 -17.22 9.45
N SER A 58 -10.86 -16.84 10.19
CA SER A 58 -10.13 -17.76 11.07
C SER A 58 -10.97 -18.24 12.27
N GLY A 59 -12.05 -17.52 12.60
CA GLY A 59 -12.87 -17.79 13.78
C GLY A 59 -12.22 -17.38 15.10
N SER A 60 -11.13 -16.60 15.08
CA SER A 60 -10.45 -16.13 16.28
C SER A 60 -11.28 -15.10 17.07
N GLU A 61 -10.94 -14.91 18.36
CA GLU A 61 -11.52 -13.84 19.16
C GLU A 61 -11.23 -12.45 18.55
N THR A 62 -10.03 -12.27 18.00
CA THR A 62 -9.65 -11.05 17.26
C THR A 62 -10.52 -10.88 16.02
N GLY A 63 -10.77 -11.96 15.26
CA GLY A 63 -11.67 -11.98 14.11
C GLY A 63 -13.10 -11.56 14.47
N SER A 64 -13.63 -12.03 15.59
CA SER A 64 -14.97 -11.65 16.07
C SER A 64 -15.07 -10.15 16.38
N MET A 65 -14.05 -9.58 17.04
CA MET A 65 -13.95 -8.14 17.30
C MET A 65 -13.86 -7.34 16.00
N ILE A 66 -13.01 -7.76 15.06
CA ILE A 66 -12.86 -7.12 13.75
C ILE A 66 -14.19 -7.12 12.99
N GLN A 67 -14.92 -8.24 12.99
CA GLN A 67 -16.20 -8.37 12.30
C GLN A 67 -17.21 -7.33 12.80
N LYS A 68 -17.35 -7.18 14.13
CA LYS A 68 -18.26 -6.20 14.73
C LYS A 68 -17.92 -4.76 14.29
N ILE A 69 -16.65 -4.39 14.39
CA ILE A 69 -16.18 -3.03 14.03
C ILE A 69 -16.40 -2.75 12.53
N MET A 70 -16.11 -3.73 11.66
CA MET A 70 -16.26 -3.57 10.22
C MET A 70 -17.72 -3.45 9.80
N LYS A 71 -18.65 -4.20 10.42
CA LYS A 71 -20.09 -4.08 10.15
C LYS A 71 -20.62 -2.67 10.45
N GLU A 72 -20.07 -2.01 11.46
CA GLU A 72 -20.38 -0.62 11.80
C GLU A 72 -19.67 0.41 10.89
N GLY A 73 -18.82 -0.01 9.95
CA GLY A 73 -18.07 0.88 9.06
C GLY A 73 -16.93 1.64 9.74
N LYS A 74 -16.53 1.23 10.95
CA LYS A 74 -15.48 1.87 11.76
C LYS A 74 -14.08 1.34 11.41
N LEU A 75 -13.05 2.01 11.94
CA LEU A 75 -11.67 1.56 11.81
C LEU A 75 -11.34 0.53 12.90
N VAL A 76 -10.72 -0.58 12.49
CA VAL A 76 -10.09 -1.54 13.39
C VAL A 76 -8.89 -0.86 14.08
N PRO A 77 -8.61 -1.16 15.37
CA PRO A 77 -7.45 -0.62 16.07
C PRO A 77 -6.14 -0.72 15.29
N SER A 78 -5.32 0.33 15.42
CA SER A 78 -4.10 0.52 14.63
C SER A 78 -3.06 -0.58 14.90
N ASP A 79 -2.92 -1.03 16.14
CA ASP A 79 -2.00 -2.09 16.56
C ASP A 79 -2.35 -3.44 15.92
N VAL A 80 -3.65 -3.80 15.90
CA VAL A 80 -4.14 -5.02 15.25
C VAL A 80 -3.87 -4.96 13.75
N THR A 81 -4.21 -3.84 13.11
CA THR A 81 -4.02 -3.64 11.66
C THR A 81 -2.54 -3.73 11.27
N VAL A 82 -1.65 -3.04 12.00
CA VAL A 82 -0.21 -3.03 11.70
C VAL A 82 0.42 -4.39 11.97
N ARG A 83 0.00 -5.11 13.02
CA ARG A 83 0.48 -6.47 13.30
C ARG A 83 0.14 -7.44 12.17
N LEU A 84 -1.12 -7.47 11.72
CA LEU A 84 -1.54 -8.33 10.60
C LEU A 84 -0.76 -8.01 9.32
N LEU A 85 -0.53 -6.72 9.08
CA LEU A 85 0.28 -6.27 7.94
C LEU A 85 1.74 -6.73 8.05
N GLN A 86 2.36 -6.60 9.23
CA GLN A 86 3.73 -7.08 9.48
C GLN A 86 3.86 -8.59 9.26
N GLN A 87 2.90 -9.37 9.77
CA GLN A 87 2.87 -10.82 9.57
C GLN A 87 2.76 -11.18 8.08
N ALA A 88 1.88 -10.50 7.34
CA ALA A 88 1.72 -10.70 5.91
C ALA A 88 3.00 -10.35 5.12
N MET A 89 3.71 -9.28 5.49
CA MET A 89 4.97 -8.90 4.84
C MET A 89 6.11 -9.88 5.14
N GLN A 90 6.22 -10.37 6.38
CA GLN A 90 7.27 -11.31 6.79
C GLN A 90 7.12 -12.70 6.14
N GLY A 91 5.90 -13.08 5.77
CA GLY A 91 5.62 -14.37 5.13
C GLY A 91 5.97 -14.45 3.63
N MET A 92 6.57 -13.41 3.05
CA MET A 92 6.72 -13.29 1.59
C MET A 92 8.17 -13.12 1.15
N ASP A 93 8.56 -13.83 0.09
CA ASP A 93 9.85 -13.69 -0.59
C ASP A 93 9.80 -12.59 -1.67
N ASN A 94 9.39 -11.37 -1.27
CA ASN A 94 9.45 -10.19 -2.12
C ASN A 94 9.91 -8.99 -1.30
N ASP A 95 10.64 -8.06 -1.92
CA ASP A 95 11.09 -6.82 -1.29
C ASP A 95 10.25 -5.61 -1.71
N LYS A 96 9.20 -5.79 -2.51
CA LYS A 96 8.29 -4.72 -2.96
C LYS A 96 6.85 -4.99 -2.51
N PHE A 97 6.30 -4.08 -1.73
CA PHE A 97 4.94 -4.20 -1.18
C PHE A 97 4.07 -3.01 -1.58
N LEU A 98 2.88 -3.32 -2.07
CA LEU A 98 1.84 -2.36 -2.39
C LEU A 98 0.71 -2.55 -1.37
N ILE A 99 0.59 -1.61 -0.44
CA ILE A 99 -0.33 -1.74 0.69
C ILE A 99 -1.60 -0.93 0.40
N ASP A 100 -2.67 -1.64 0.07
CA ASP A 100 -3.98 -1.11 -0.32
C ASP A 100 -4.86 -0.85 0.90
N GLY A 101 -5.33 0.39 1.01
CA GLY A 101 -6.23 0.80 2.08
C GLY A 101 -5.50 1.11 3.39
N PHE A 102 -4.21 1.45 3.33
CA PHE A 102 -3.39 1.87 4.47
C PHE A 102 -2.56 3.10 4.13
N PRO A 103 -2.28 3.98 5.11
CA PRO A 103 -2.98 4.14 6.39
C PRO A 103 -4.42 4.63 6.21
N ARG A 104 -5.26 4.42 7.25
CA ARG A 104 -6.62 4.98 7.33
C ARG A 104 -6.77 6.07 8.41
N SER A 105 -5.72 6.32 9.19
CA SER A 105 -5.65 7.35 10.24
C SER A 105 -4.21 7.80 10.48
N GLU A 106 -4.01 8.94 11.16
CA GLU A 106 -2.67 9.33 11.62
C GLU A 106 -2.11 8.37 12.69
N GLU A 107 -2.98 7.73 13.45
CA GLU A 107 -2.59 6.68 14.39
C GLU A 107 -2.01 5.47 13.65
N ASN A 108 -2.60 5.05 12.52
CA ASN A 108 -2.02 4.02 11.66
C ASN A 108 -0.60 4.41 11.23
N VAL A 109 -0.38 5.67 10.82
CA VAL A 109 0.95 6.17 10.44
C VAL A 109 1.94 6.03 11.59
N LYS A 110 1.61 6.60 12.75
CA LYS A 110 2.48 6.60 13.94
C LYS A 110 2.80 5.17 14.37
N THR A 111 1.79 4.31 14.46
CA THR A 111 1.94 2.91 14.87
C THR A 111 2.79 2.12 13.88
N PHE A 112 2.59 2.31 12.57
CA PHE A 112 3.40 1.67 11.54
C PHE A 112 4.86 2.10 11.62
N GLU A 113 5.14 3.40 11.61
CA GLU A 113 6.51 3.93 11.70
C GLU A 113 7.18 3.47 13.01
N ASN A 114 6.46 3.45 14.12
CA ASN A 114 6.99 3.02 15.42
C ASN A 114 7.32 1.53 15.49
N LEU A 115 6.43 0.65 15.01
CA LEU A 115 6.61 -0.80 15.11
C LEU A 115 7.52 -1.37 14.03
N THR A 116 7.51 -0.78 12.84
CA THR A 116 8.28 -1.29 11.70
C THR A 116 9.62 -0.59 11.50
N LYS A 117 9.74 0.65 11.97
CA LYS A 117 10.85 1.57 11.61
C LYS A 117 10.99 1.77 10.09
N MET A 118 9.89 1.57 9.35
CA MET A 118 9.83 1.76 7.90
C MET A 118 8.94 2.95 7.55
N GLU A 119 9.22 3.57 6.41
CA GLU A 119 8.37 4.57 5.78
C GLU A 119 8.10 4.17 4.32
N PRO A 120 6.97 4.59 3.73
CA PRO A 120 6.73 4.37 2.31
C PRO A 120 7.71 5.17 1.44
N GLU A 121 8.04 4.63 0.26
CA GLU A 121 8.75 5.33 -0.82
C GLU A 121 7.90 6.50 -1.31
N PHE A 122 6.60 6.25 -1.51
CA PHE A 122 5.58 7.27 -1.73
C PHE A 122 4.19 6.73 -1.39
N VAL A 123 3.23 7.64 -1.31
CA VAL A 123 1.80 7.35 -1.18
C VAL A 123 1.13 7.64 -2.52
N LEU A 124 0.56 6.62 -3.15
CA LEU A 124 -0.31 6.78 -4.30
C LEU A 124 -1.72 7.15 -3.81
N TYR A 125 -2.12 8.40 -4.05
CA TYR A 125 -3.45 8.88 -3.70
C TYR A 125 -4.37 8.88 -4.92
N LEU A 126 -5.37 8.00 -4.91
CA LEU A 126 -6.42 7.91 -5.93
C LEU A 126 -7.57 8.85 -5.55
N ASP A 127 -7.54 10.06 -6.10
CA ASP A 127 -8.52 11.09 -5.86
C ASP A 127 -9.71 10.90 -6.77
N CYS A 128 -10.87 10.61 -6.20
CA CYS A 128 -12.09 10.34 -6.95
C CYS A 128 -13.20 11.21 -6.36
N PRO A 129 -14.03 11.85 -7.19
CA PRO A 129 -15.25 12.52 -6.73
C PRO A 129 -16.15 11.57 -5.93
N GLN A 130 -16.80 12.09 -4.88
CA GLN A 130 -17.63 11.28 -3.97
C GLN A 130 -18.84 10.67 -4.67
N ASP A 131 -19.50 11.43 -5.54
CA ASP A 131 -20.63 10.97 -6.36
C ASP A 131 -20.24 9.80 -7.26
N GLU A 132 -19.05 9.84 -7.87
CA GLU A 132 -18.51 8.72 -8.66
C GLU A 132 -18.23 7.49 -7.79
N MET A 133 -17.66 7.70 -6.59
CA MET A 133 -17.42 6.63 -5.63
C MET A 133 -18.72 5.96 -5.16
N GLU A 134 -19.74 6.75 -4.82
CA GLU A 134 -21.06 6.28 -4.42
C GLU A 134 -21.73 5.49 -5.54
N ARG A 135 -21.73 6.03 -6.77
CA ARG A 135 -22.26 5.34 -7.96
C ARG A 135 -21.61 3.98 -8.14
N ARG A 136 -20.27 3.91 -8.03
CA ARG A 136 -19.51 2.66 -8.15
C ARG A 136 -19.86 1.66 -7.04
N LEU A 137 -20.01 2.10 -5.80
CA LEU A 137 -20.38 1.23 -4.68
C LEU A 137 -21.79 0.66 -4.83
N LEU A 138 -22.76 1.48 -5.25
CA LEU A 138 -24.13 1.03 -5.49
C LEU A 138 -24.24 0.04 -6.66
N SER A 139 -23.38 0.18 -7.67
CA SER A 139 -23.34 -0.74 -8.82
C SER A 139 -22.64 -2.07 -8.55
N ARG A 140 -21.95 -2.22 -7.41
CA ARG A 140 -21.19 -3.44 -7.08
C ARG A 140 -22.11 -4.53 -6.54
N ASN A 141 -22.38 -5.54 -7.37
CA ASN A 141 -22.99 -6.81 -6.94
C ASN A 141 -21.98 -7.78 -6.28
N GLU A 142 -21.05 -7.29 -5.46
CA GLU A 142 -19.96 -8.12 -4.88
C GLU A 142 -20.31 -8.80 -3.54
N GLY A 143 -21.53 -8.68 -3.02
CA GLY A 143 -22.01 -9.50 -1.90
C GLY A 143 -21.26 -9.31 -0.57
N ARG A 144 -20.69 -8.13 -0.30
CA ARG A 144 -20.07 -7.87 1.01
C ARG A 144 -21.14 -7.49 2.01
N GLU A 145 -21.13 -8.14 3.18
CA GLU A 145 -22.09 -7.85 4.26
C GLU A 145 -22.02 -6.38 4.74
N ASP A 146 -20.90 -5.70 4.53
CA ASP A 146 -20.65 -4.31 4.92
C ASP A 146 -20.93 -3.26 3.81
N ASP A 147 -21.54 -3.65 2.69
CA ASP A 147 -21.90 -2.74 1.58
C ASP A 147 -23.37 -2.26 1.66
N ASN A 148 -23.94 -2.09 2.86
CA ASN A 148 -25.21 -1.40 3.03
C ASN A 148 -25.04 0.13 3.03
N ILE A 149 -26.11 0.89 2.73
CA ILE A 149 -26.06 2.35 2.56
C ILE A 149 -25.50 3.07 3.79
N GLU A 150 -25.88 2.64 5.00
CA GLU A 150 -25.44 3.26 6.25
C GLU A 150 -23.93 3.05 6.47
N THR A 151 -23.46 1.82 6.28
CA THR A 151 -22.04 1.48 6.37
C THR A 151 -21.22 2.20 5.29
N ILE A 152 -21.74 2.34 4.07
CA ILE A 152 -21.10 3.11 2.99
C ILE A 152 -20.93 4.58 3.41
N ARG A 153 -21.98 5.22 3.93
CA ARG A 153 -21.91 6.60 4.43
C ARG A 153 -20.88 6.75 5.54
N ASN A 154 -20.86 5.82 6.50
CA ASN A 154 -19.87 5.87 7.57
C ASN A 154 -18.45 5.69 7.04
N ARG A 155 -18.24 4.83 6.03
CA ARG A 155 -16.93 4.66 5.38
C ARG A 155 -16.45 5.94 4.68
N PHE A 156 -17.35 6.72 4.08
CA PHE A 156 -17.01 8.04 3.54
C PHE A 156 -16.64 9.02 4.66
N LYS A 157 -17.45 9.09 5.71
CA LYS A 157 -17.18 9.94 6.88
C LYS A 157 -15.80 9.65 7.47
N VAL A 158 -15.51 8.38 7.75
CA VAL A 158 -14.20 7.92 8.26
C VAL A 158 -13.07 8.29 7.29
N PHE A 159 -13.29 8.15 5.98
CA PHE A 159 -12.27 8.53 5.01
C PHE A 159 -11.94 10.03 5.08
N LEU A 160 -12.96 10.90 5.11
CA LEU A 160 -12.79 12.35 5.19
C LEU A 160 -12.17 12.78 6.52
N GLU A 161 -12.67 12.26 7.64
CA GLU A 161 -12.29 12.71 8.98
C GLU A 161 -10.98 12.09 9.48
N SER A 162 -10.67 10.85 9.09
CA SER A 162 -9.52 10.11 9.61
C SER A 162 -8.45 9.84 8.55
N THR A 163 -8.83 9.46 7.33
CA THR A 163 -7.85 9.07 6.29
C THR A 163 -7.22 10.27 5.60
N LEU A 164 -7.97 11.33 5.28
CA LEU A 164 -7.40 12.53 4.65
C LEU A 164 -6.33 13.23 5.51
N PRO A 165 -6.46 13.37 6.84
CA PRO A 165 -5.35 13.85 7.67
C PRO A 165 -4.05 13.05 7.49
N ALA A 166 -4.13 11.72 7.37
CA ALA A 166 -2.96 10.88 7.10
C ALA A 166 -2.37 11.13 5.69
N VAL A 167 -3.20 11.43 4.69
CA VAL A 167 -2.73 11.85 3.36
C VAL A 167 -2.00 13.19 3.47
N LYS A 168 -2.57 14.18 4.16
CA LYS A 168 -1.97 15.50 4.38
C LYS A 168 -0.63 15.42 5.10
N TYR A 169 -0.50 14.52 6.07
CA TYR A 169 0.78 14.24 6.72
C TYR A 169 1.87 13.85 5.71
N TYR A 170 1.61 12.90 4.81
CA TYR A 170 2.58 12.51 3.79
C TYR A 170 2.74 13.56 2.69
N GLU A 171 1.71 14.37 2.42
CA GLU A 171 1.78 15.48 1.48
C GLU A 171 2.75 16.55 1.99
N SER A 172 2.70 16.90 3.28
CA SER A 172 3.68 17.82 3.90
C SER A 172 5.12 17.30 3.87
N LYS A 173 5.30 15.98 3.76
CA LYS A 173 6.60 15.32 3.57
C LYS A 173 7.03 15.22 2.09
N GLY A 174 6.22 15.71 1.15
CA GLY A 174 6.48 15.60 -0.30
C GLY A 174 6.37 14.18 -0.86
N LYS A 175 5.71 13.26 -0.15
CA LYS A 175 5.63 11.83 -0.50
C LYS A 175 4.35 11.43 -1.24
N VAL A 176 3.41 12.33 -1.46
CA VAL A 176 2.14 12.00 -2.12
C VAL A 176 2.26 12.14 -3.64
N LYS A 177 1.84 11.10 -4.36
CA LYS A 177 1.64 11.09 -5.81
C LYS A 177 0.15 10.94 -6.07
N LYS A 178 -0.48 12.02 -6.52
CA LYS A 178 -1.93 12.11 -6.75
C LYS A 178 -2.29 11.69 -8.17
N VAL A 179 -3.35 10.89 -8.31
CA VAL A 179 -3.93 10.48 -9.60
C VAL A 179 -5.44 10.71 -9.55
N ASP A 180 -5.97 11.33 -10.61
CA ASP A 180 -7.42 11.46 -10.83
C ASP A 180 -8.01 10.09 -11.16
N ALA A 181 -8.77 9.53 -10.22
CA ALA A 181 -9.44 8.24 -10.30
C ALA A 181 -10.91 8.34 -10.74
N GLY A 182 -11.38 9.54 -11.12
CA GLY A 182 -12.69 9.75 -11.75
C GLY A 182 -12.77 9.27 -13.20
N LYS A 183 -11.63 9.09 -13.86
CA LYS A 183 -11.51 8.63 -15.25
C LYS A 183 -11.75 7.12 -15.41
N SER A 184 -11.66 6.63 -16.65
CA SER A 184 -11.75 5.19 -16.96
C SER A 184 -10.60 4.41 -16.32
N VAL A 185 -10.81 3.11 -16.08
CA VAL A 185 -9.83 2.23 -15.43
C VAL A 185 -8.48 2.24 -16.15
N ASP A 186 -8.48 2.35 -17.49
CA ASP A 186 -7.28 2.40 -18.31
C ASP A 186 -6.56 3.75 -18.23
N GLU A 187 -7.26 4.87 -18.36
CA GLU A 187 -6.65 6.20 -18.22
C GLU A 187 -6.00 6.42 -16.85
N VAL A 188 -6.68 5.93 -15.80
CA VAL A 188 -6.13 5.93 -14.43
C VAL A 188 -4.85 5.10 -14.38
N PHE A 189 -4.84 3.92 -14.98
CA PHE A 189 -3.65 3.06 -14.98
C PHE A 189 -2.49 3.64 -15.79
N GLU A 190 -2.75 4.27 -16.93
CA GLU A 190 -1.73 4.97 -17.72
C GLU A 190 -1.05 6.07 -16.88
N SER A 191 -1.83 6.85 -16.13
CA SER A 191 -1.32 7.87 -15.22
C SER A 191 -0.45 7.27 -14.11
N ILE A 192 -0.88 6.12 -13.55
CA ILE A 192 -0.11 5.38 -12.55
C ILE A 192 1.20 4.85 -13.12
N LYS A 193 1.19 4.31 -14.35
CA LYS A 193 2.41 3.79 -14.98
C LYS A 193 3.50 4.84 -15.10
N ALA A 194 3.13 6.09 -15.42
CA ALA A 194 4.09 7.19 -15.48
C ALA A 194 4.83 7.38 -14.14
N ILE A 195 4.11 7.31 -13.01
CA ILE A 195 4.69 7.44 -11.66
C ILE A 195 5.66 6.29 -11.35
N PHE A 196 5.27 5.05 -11.65
CA PHE A 196 6.09 3.87 -11.34
C PHE A 196 7.26 3.67 -12.31
N SER A 197 7.21 4.28 -13.50
CA SER A 197 8.28 4.18 -14.52
C SER A 197 9.38 5.22 -14.33
N GLN A 198 9.06 6.41 -13.81
CA GLN A 198 10.05 7.46 -13.52
C GLN A 198 11.16 6.99 -12.55
N GLY A 199 10.87 6.02 -11.67
CA GLY A 199 11.88 5.42 -10.78
C GLY A 199 12.90 4.49 -11.46
N LYS A 200 12.83 4.26 -12.79
CA LYS A 200 13.79 3.45 -13.54
C LYS A 200 14.90 4.27 -14.23
N GLU A 201 14.70 5.57 -14.47
CA GLU A 201 15.67 6.37 -15.24
C GLU A 201 16.91 6.79 -14.44
N ASP A 202 16.84 6.86 -13.10
CA ASP A 202 17.95 7.26 -12.24
C ASP A 202 19.10 6.21 -12.11
N LYS A 203 19.08 5.12 -12.88
CA LYS A 203 20.10 4.05 -12.81
C LYS A 203 20.95 3.88 -14.07
N VAL A 204 20.84 4.75 -15.07
CA VAL A 204 21.77 4.76 -16.20
C VAL A 204 22.79 5.88 -16.01
N THR A 205 23.82 5.65 -15.20
CA THR A 205 25.03 6.48 -15.26
C THR A 205 25.73 6.22 -16.60
N PRO A 206 26.07 7.26 -17.37
CA PRO A 206 26.90 7.07 -18.56
C PRO A 206 28.30 6.67 -18.09
N SER A 207 28.71 5.45 -18.40
CA SER A 207 30.09 4.99 -18.25
C SER A 207 30.98 5.79 -19.21
N ARG A 208 31.55 6.90 -18.73
CA ARG A 208 32.66 7.55 -19.42
C ARG A 208 33.91 6.72 -19.16
N HIS A 209 34.16 5.74 -20.04
CA HIS A 209 35.47 5.13 -20.15
C HIS A 209 36.47 6.17 -20.65
N ASN A 210 37.37 6.52 -19.76
CA ASN A 210 38.53 7.36 -19.97
C ASN A 210 39.51 6.58 -20.87
N HIS A 211 39.54 6.83 -22.17
CA HIS A 211 40.67 6.41 -23.00
C HIS A 211 41.67 7.56 -23.07
N LYS A 212 42.68 7.47 -22.20
CA LYS A 212 43.99 8.06 -22.47
C LYS A 212 44.50 7.40 -23.75
N CYS A 213 44.65 8.18 -24.81
CA CYS A 213 45.56 7.84 -25.89
C CYS A 213 46.62 8.95 -25.93
N SER A 214 47.65 8.76 -25.13
CA SER A 214 48.99 9.27 -25.46
C SER A 214 49.52 8.33 -26.54
N ILE A 215 50.05 8.86 -27.64
CA ILE A 215 51.20 8.35 -28.41
C ILE A 215 51.36 9.26 -29.65
N LEU A 216 52.55 9.87 -29.71
CA LEU A 216 53.25 10.60 -30.78
C LEU A 216 52.77 12.01 -31.15
#